data_AF-A0A9W7ID01-F1
#
_entry.id   AF-A0A9W7ID01-F1
#
_cell.length_a   1.000
_cell.length_b   1.000
_cell.length_c   1.000
_cell.angle_alpha   90.00
_cell.angle_beta   90.00
_cell.angle_gamma   90.00
#
_symmetry.space_group_name_H-M   'P 1'
#
loop_
_entity.id
_entity.type
_entity.pdbx_description
1 polymer ?
#
loop_
_entity_poly.entity_id
_entity_poly.type
_entity_poly.pdbx_seq_one_letter_code
_entity_poly.pdbx_strand_id
1 'polypeptide(L)'
;MVMKVATPEKVASITERVWQSVYGGSNSGRPYYHHNHHPKHRRRYSYESEDEYEDEDGTIQLMQMGAERSKNVLILMSDTGGGHRASAEAIRDAFRIEFGDEYRIYVKDVWKEYTGWPLNDMERSYKFMVKHVQLWKVAFHGTSPRWIHSSYLAAIASYYAKEVEAGLMEYKPDIIISVHPLMQHIPLLVLKWKGLQKKVVFVTVITDLNTCHPTWFHPRVNRCYCPSKEVAKRALYDGLEDSQVRVFGLPIRPSFARAVLSKDDLRRELELDPDLPAVLLMGGGEGMGPVKKTAMALSESLYDKDQQKPIGQLIIICGRNKGLASTLESQEWMIPVKVRGFETQMEKWMGACDCIITKAGPGTIAEALIRGLPIVLNDYIPGQEKGNVPYVVDNGAGVFTRSPKETARIVSEWFGTKTEELKRMSENALKLAQPEAVFDIVYHSSFADEEGITKACGCPLLPLKSKKKGPAPVSEQGKTDIIDEAITFFRANVFFRNFDIKNPADKLLVYLTYHINLSLKRLEGCRTLAEGTKAIINLGSENVAVPGEPGFPFTALFHHPQSQNEAELLRDYLKQIREETSGRLLSVAYRPNGTPNKWWLAFAKRKFMNIALN
;
A
#
# COMPACT_ATOMS: atom_id res chain seq x y z
N MET A 1 -23.76 64.87 -18.35
CA MET A 1 -24.98 64.07 -18.53
C MET A 1 -24.72 63.05 -19.64
N VAL A 2 -24.68 61.76 -19.23
CA VAL A 2 -25.00 60.52 -19.98
C VAL A 2 -24.15 60.08 -21.21
N MET A 3 -23.41 58.98 -20.96
CA MET A 3 -23.12 57.73 -21.71
C MET A 3 -22.54 57.72 -23.14
N LYS A 4 -21.46 56.93 -23.29
CA LYS A 4 -21.26 55.97 -24.39
C LYS A 4 -20.66 54.66 -23.87
N VAL A 5 -21.23 53.56 -24.35
CA VAL A 5 -20.88 52.15 -24.12
C VAL A 5 -19.79 51.73 -25.10
N ALA A 6 -18.76 51.03 -24.63
CA ALA A 6 -17.73 50.39 -25.46
C ALA A 6 -17.74 48.87 -25.21
N THR A 7 -17.80 48.12 -26.32
CA THR A 7 -17.79 46.66 -26.42
C THR A 7 -16.38 46.06 -26.22
N PRO A 8 -16.25 44.79 -25.79
CA PRO A 8 -14.98 44.22 -25.32
C PRO A 8 -14.09 43.68 -26.44
N GLU A 9 -12.78 43.86 -26.27
CA GLU A 9 -11.72 43.19 -27.05
C GLU A 9 -11.60 41.70 -26.68
N LYS A 10 -11.25 40.88 -27.68
CA LYS A 10 -11.02 39.42 -27.57
C LYS A 10 -9.85 39.09 -26.64
N VAL A 11 -10.11 38.31 -25.58
CA VAL A 11 -9.07 37.72 -24.72
C VAL A 11 -8.81 36.27 -25.16
N ALA A 12 -7.56 35.98 -25.52
CA ALA A 12 -7.13 34.65 -26.01
C ALA A 12 -7.40 33.51 -25.02
N SER A 13 -7.75 32.33 -25.55
CA SER A 13 -8.15 31.15 -24.78
C SER A 13 -7.00 30.54 -23.96
N ILE A 14 -7.35 29.96 -22.81
CA ILE A 14 -6.45 29.29 -21.86
C ILE A 14 -5.59 28.19 -22.52
N THR A 15 -6.06 27.60 -23.62
CA THR A 15 -5.37 26.54 -24.37
C THR A 15 -4.08 27.02 -25.02
N GLU A 16 -4.02 28.27 -25.51
CA GLU A 16 -2.80 28.87 -26.08
C GLU A 16 -1.78 29.24 -25.01
N ARG A 17 -2.25 29.67 -23.82
CA ARG A 17 -1.36 29.97 -22.68
C ARG A 17 -0.72 28.71 -22.09
N VAL A 18 -1.44 27.58 -22.10
CA VAL A 18 -0.88 26.29 -21.68
C VAL A 18 0.16 25.78 -22.68
N TRP A 19 -0.06 25.96 -23.99
CA TRP A 19 0.88 25.51 -25.03
C TRP A 19 2.23 26.26 -24.97
N GLN A 20 2.23 27.57 -24.71
CA GLN A 20 3.48 28.32 -24.51
C GLN A 20 4.19 27.98 -23.20
N SER A 21 3.49 27.60 -22.12
CA SER A 21 4.16 27.18 -20.86
C SER A 21 4.78 25.78 -20.94
N VAL A 22 4.30 24.93 -21.85
CA VAL A 22 4.87 23.59 -22.09
C VAL A 22 5.95 23.61 -23.17
N TYR A 23 5.91 24.56 -24.13
CA TYR A 23 6.80 24.55 -25.31
C TYR A 23 7.49 25.90 -25.68
N GLY A 24 7.36 27.00 -24.92
CA GLY A 24 7.82 28.34 -25.34
C GLY A 24 8.98 28.98 -24.55
N GLY A 25 10.17 29.05 -25.17
CA GLY A 25 11.24 30.07 -25.01
C GLY A 25 12.17 29.98 -23.78
N SER A 26 13.50 30.15 -23.85
CA SER A 26 14.31 30.89 -24.83
C SER A 26 15.82 30.58 -24.74
N ASN A 27 16.50 30.87 -25.86
CA ASN A 27 17.94 30.98 -26.09
C ASN A 27 18.76 31.67 -24.98
N SER A 28 19.98 31.18 -24.76
CA SER A 28 21.23 31.93 -25.01
C SER A 28 22.48 31.03 -24.92
N GLY A 29 23.40 31.15 -25.89
CA GLY A 29 24.78 30.64 -25.81
C GLY A 29 25.28 29.72 -26.95
N ARG A 30 25.63 30.31 -28.11
CA ARG A 30 26.52 29.72 -29.17
C ARG A 30 27.99 29.66 -28.68
N PRO A 31 29.00 29.00 -29.33
CA PRO A 31 29.13 28.87 -30.81
C PRO A 31 29.88 27.65 -31.45
N TYR A 32 29.81 27.60 -32.80
CA TYR A 32 30.62 26.87 -33.83
C TYR A 32 30.51 25.31 -33.91
N TYR A 33 30.37 24.63 -35.06
CA TYR A 33 30.96 24.74 -36.41
C TYR A 33 30.05 24.16 -37.56
N HIS A 34 30.40 24.53 -38.80
CA HIS A 34 29.99 24.08 -40.16
C HIS A 34 29.63 22.57 -40.34
N HIS A 35 28.82 22.08 -41.32
CA HIS A 35 28.79 22.33 -42.77
C HIS A 35 27.53 21.73 -43.47
N ASN A 36 27.11 22.38 -44.57
CA ASN A 36 26.43 21.91 -45.81
C ASN A 36 25.98 20.43 -45.98
N HIS A 37 24.73 20.21 -46.42
CA HIS A 37 24.40 20.00 -47.85
C HIS A 37 22.89 19.87 -48.14
N HIS A 38 22.56 20.17 -49.40
CA HIS A 38 21.27 20.41 -50.05
C HIS A 38 20.53 19.09 -50.44
N PRO A 39 19.32 19.15 -51.05
CA PRO A 39 18.19 18.23 -50.79
C PRO A 39 17.86 17.37 -52.02
N LYS A 40 16.73 16.64 -52.04
CA LYS A 40 15.96 16.38 -53.29
C LYS A 40 14.56 15.77 -53.07
N HIS A 41 13.62 16.37 -53.81
CA HIS A 41 12.39 15.84 -54.43
C HIS A 41 11.16 15.47 -53.56
N ARG A 42 10.05 16.24 -53.63
CA ARG A 42 8.99 16.37 -54.68
C ARG A 42 7.92 15.26 -54.59
N ARG A 43 6.68 15.60 -54.19
CA ARG A 43 5.54 15.90 -55.10
C ARG A 43 4.26 16.29 -54.33
N ARG A 44 3.50 17.19 -54.97
CA ARG A 44 2.23 17.87 -54.67
C ARG A 44 1.00 17.00 -55.05
N TYR A 45 -0.17 17.28 -54.44
CA TYR A 45 -1.52 17.46 -55.03
C TYR A 45 -2.46 17.95 -53.87
N SER A 46 -2.80 19.25 -53.69
CA SER A 46 -3.95 20.10 -54.17
C SER A 46 -5.36 19.61 -53.74
N TYR A 47 -6.06 20.29 -52.81
CA TYR A 47 -7.14 21.36 -52.95
C TYR A 47 -8.48 20.75 -53.49
N GLU A 48 -9.68 20.81 -52.88
CA GLU A 48 -10.60 21.90 -52.39
C GLU A 48 -11.75 21.25 -51.55
N SER A 49 -12.13 21.73 -50.35
CA SER A 49 -13.26 22.61 -49.96
C SER A 49 -14.67 22.21 -50.40
N GLU A 50 -15.58 21.98 -49.43
CA GLU A 50 -16.99 22.45 -49.46
C GLU A 50 -17.63 22.30 -48.07
N ASP A 51 -18.23 23.39 -47.60
CA ASP A 51 -19.01 23.57 -46.37
C ASP A 51 -20.47 23.15 -46.61
N GLU A 52 -21.14 22.57 -45.61
CA GLU A 52 -22.61 22.67 -45.50
C GLU A 52 -23.06 22.53 -44.04
N TYR A 53 -23.77 23.56 -43.57
CA TYR A 53 -24.45 23.67 -42.27
C TYR A 53 -25.93 23.28 -42.46
N GLU A 54 -26.47 22.43 -41.60
CA GLU A 54 -27.90 22.41 -41.27
C GLU A 54 -28.05 22.28 -39.74
N ASP A 55 -28.66 23.32 -39.15
CA ASP A 55 -29.10 23.41 -37.76
C ASP A 55 -30.56 22.92 -37.62
N GLU A 56 -30.96 22.72 -36.36
CA GLU A 56 -32.31 22.45 -35.80
C GLU A 56 -32.70 20.97 -35.59
N ASP A 57 -32.66 20.51 -34.34
CA ASP A 57 -33.85 20.71 -33.49
C ASP A 57 -33.53 20.52 -31.99
N GLY A 58 -34.09 21.40 -31.17
CA GLY A 58 -33.80 21.54 -29.76
C GLY A 58 -34.50 20.48 -28.90
N THR A 59 -33.70 19.69 -28.18
CA THR A 59 -34.16 19.09 -26.92
C THR A 59 -33.16 19.46 -25.84
N ILE A 60 -33.52 20.43 -25.00
CA ILE A 60 -32.76 20.80 -23.81
C ILE A 60 -32.84 19.60 -22.85
N GLN A 61 -31.84 18.73 -22.88
CA GLN A 61 -31.58 17.83 -21.76
C GLN A 61 -31.04 18.69 -20.61
N LEU A 62 -31.87 18.87 -19.58
CA LEU A 62 -31.47 19.34 -18.27
C LEU A 62 -30.17 18.64 -17.84
N MET A 63 -29.06 19.37 -17.81
CA MET A 63 -27.83 18.91 -17.19
C MET A 63 -28.11 18.67 -15.70
N GLN A 64 -28.22 17.39 -15.32
CA GLN A 64 -28.08 16.98 -13.93
C GLN A 64 -26.72 17.51 -13.42
N MET A 65 -26.78 18.42 -12.45
CA MET A 65 -25.60 18.87 -11.73
C MET A 65 -24.97 17.68 -10.98
N GLY A 66 -23.90 17.14 -11.58
CA GLY A 66 -22.79 16.41 -10.96
C GLY A 66 -23.08 15.51 -9.76
N ALA A 67 -23.72 14.36 -9.98
CA ALA A 67 -23.40 13.20 -9.15
C ALA A 67 -21.93 12.83 -9.43
N GLU A 68 -21.07 12.80 -8.40
CA GLU A 68 -19.68 12.36 -8.56
C GLU A 68 -19.68 10.94 -9.15
N ARG A 69 -19.08 10.80 -10.33
CA ARG A 69 -18.98 9.49 -10.99
C ARG A 69 -18.02 8.62 -10.19
N SER A 70 -18.51 7.45 -9.76
CA SER A 70 -17.69 6.40 -9.14
C SER A 70 -16.43 6.10 -9.98
N LYS A 71 -15.27 6.08 -9.33
CA LYS A 71 -13.95 5.85 -9.96
C LYS A 71 -13.71 4.35 -10.12
N ASN A 72 -13.11 3.94 -11.23
CA ASN A 72 -12.85 2.54 -11.53
C ASN A 72 -11.41 2.15 -11.15
N VAL A 73 -11.27 1.10 -10.33
CA VAL A 73 -9.99 0.49 -9.96
C VAL A 73 -9.88 -0.88 -10.63
N LEU A 74 -8.84 -1.08 -11.43
CA LEU A 74 -8.54 -2.37 -12.05
C LEU A 74 -7.30 -3.00 -11.41
N ILE A 75 -7.48 -4.09 -10.69
CA ILE A 75 -6.42 -4.87 -10.06
C ILE A 75 -6.01 -6.01 -10.99
N LEU A 76 -4.76 -5.98 -11.44
CA LEU A 76 -4.15 -6.97 -12.33
C LEU A 76 -3.42 -8.03 -11.51
N MET A 77 -3.84 -9.28 -11.67
CA MET A 77 -3.27 -10.43 -10.97
C MET A 77 -3.14 -11.64 -11.90
N SER A 78 -2.55 -12.73 -11.41
CA SER A 78 -2.66 -14.04 -12.06
C SER A 78 -2.75 -15.14 -11.01
N ASP A 79 -3.43 -16.24 -11.33
CA ASP A 79 -3.64 -17.39 -10.44
C ASP A 79 -2.38 -18.25 -10.18
N THR A 80 -1.20 -17.75 -10.54
CA THR A 80 0.11 -18.38 -10.31
C THR A 80 0.43 -18.46 -8.80
N GLY A 81 0.11 -19.59 -8.18
CA GLY A 81 0.51 -19.88 -6.79
C GLY A 81 -0.37 -19.24 -5.70
N GLY A 82 -1.49 -18.62 -6.05
CA GLY A 82 -2.57 -18.19 -5.14
C GLY A 82 -2.30 -16.95 -4.28
N GLY A 83 -1.04 -16.64 -3.95
CA GLY A 83 -0.69 -15.49 -3.09
C GLY A 83 -1.05 -14.13 -3.70
N HIS A 84 -0.91 -13.99 -5.02
CA HIS A 84 -1.26 -12.76 -5.75
C HIS A 84 -2.77 -12.48 -5.71
N ARG A 85 -3.60 -13.51 -5.86
CA ARG A 85 -5.06 -13.40 -5.70
C ARG A 85 -5.43 -12.92 -4.31
N ALA A 86 -4.84 -13.51 -3.27
CA ALA A 86 -5.11 -13.12 -1.89
C ALA A 86 -4.79 -11.63 -1.64
N SER A 87 -3.68 -11.13 -2.19
CA SER A 87 -3.32 -9.70 -2.11
C SER A 87 -4.30 -8.81 -2.88
N ALA A 88 -4.73 -9.21 -4.08
CA ALA A 88 -5.72 -8.47 -4.85
C ALA A 88 -7.08 -8.38 -4.14
N GLU A 89 -7.55 -9.49 -3.59
CA GLU A 89 -8.80 -9.56 -2.84
C GLU A 89 -8.71 -8.75 -1.54
N ALA A 90 -7.58 -8.80 -0.83
CA ALA A 90 -7.34 -7.97 0.35
C ALA A 90 -7.45 -6.47 0.05
N ILE A 91 -6.82 -6.01 -1.04
CA ILE A 91 -6.91 -4.61 -1.47
C ILE A 91 -8.34 -4.25 -1.85
N ARG A 92 -9.04 -5.11 -2.61
CA ARG A 92 -10.45 -4.90 -2.96
C ARG A 92 -11.30 -4.71 -1.70
N ASP A 93 -11.15 -5.60 -0.74
CA ASP A 93 -11.95 -5.58 0.49
C ASP A 93 -11.62 -4.34 1.33
N ALA A 94 -10.35 -3.90 1.38
CA ALA A 94 -9.96 -2.67 2.05
C ALA A 94 -10.56 -1.43 1.39
N PHE A 95 -10.52 -1.31 0.07
CA PHE A 95 -11.19 -0.20 -0.63
C PHE A 95 -12.70 -0.18 -0.35
N ARG A 96 -13.36 -1.34 -0.33
CA ARG A 96 -14.79 -1.41 -0.02
C ARG A 96 -15.10 -0.95 1.41
N ILE A 97 -14.24 -1.31 2.37
CA ILE A 97 -14.39 -0.91 3.77
C ILE A 97 -14.17 0.59 3.94
N GLU A 98 -13.11 1.13 3.33
CA GLU A 98 -12.70 2.52 3.54
C GLU A 98 -13.50 3.52 2.69
N PHE A 99 -14.01 3.11 1.52
CA PHE A 99 -14.65 4.03 0.56
C PHE A 99 -16.05 3.63 0.10
N GLY A 100 -16.59 2.49 0.53
CA GLY A 100 -17.91 2.02 0.11
C GLY A 100 -18.04 1.93 -1.41
N ASP A 101 -19.04 2.62 -1.97
CA ASP A 101 -19.38 2.60 -3.39
C ASP A 101 -18.69 3.71 -4.22
N GLU A 102 -17.83 4.54 -3.61
CA GLU A 102 -17.07 5.58 -4.33
C GLU A 102 -16.15 4.97 -5.41
N TYR A 103 -15.66 3.76 -5.15
CA TYR A 103 -14.78 3.02 -6.06
C TYR A 103 -15.41 1.71 -6.52
N ARG A 104 -15.48 1.52 -7.84
CA ARG A 104 -15.79 0.22 -8.46
C ARG A 104 -14.51 -0.55 -8.71
N ILE A 105 -14.39 -1.72 -8.10
CA ILE A 105 -13.15 -2.49 -8.09
C ILE A 105 -13.31 -3.75 -8.93
N TYR A 106 -12.42 -3.92 -9.89
CA TYR A 106 -12.36 -5.07 -10.77
C TYR A 106 -11.06 -5.82 -10.52
N VAL A 107 -11.13 -7.10 -10.15
CA VAL A 107 -9.95 -7.98 -10.00
C VAL A 107 -9.91 -8.92 -11.20
N LYS A 108 -8.83 -8.89 -11.98
CA LYS A 108 -8.78 -9.56 -13.28
C LYS A 108 -7.48 -10.31 -13.52
N ASP A 109 -7.60 -11.53 -14.07
CA ASP A 109 -6.47 -12.28 -14.61
C ASP A 109 -6.39 -12.01 -16.11
N VAL A 110 -5.64 -10.97 -16.48
CA VAL A 110 -5.56 -10.52 -17.88
C VAL A 110 -5.01 -11.61 -18.80
N TRP A 111 -4.09 -12.43 -18.30
CA TRP A 111 -3.51 -13.51 -19.10
C TRP A 111 -4.57 -14.55 -19.44
N LYS A 112 -5.29 -15.02 -18.43
CA LYS A 112 -6.32 -16.05 -18.59
C LYS A 112 -7.52 -15.57 -19.40
N GLU A 113 -7.97 -14.34 -19.17
CA GLU A 113 -9.21 -13.82 -19.74
C GLU A 113 -9.05 -13.27 -21.16
N TYR A 114 -7.88 -12.72 -21.51
CA TYR A 114 -7.73 -11.97 -22.77
C TYR A 114 -6.64 -12.50 -23.70
N THR A 115 -5.75 -13.39 -23.27
CA THR A 115 -4.68 -13.90 -24.15
C THR A 115 -4.93 -15.31 -24.67
N GLY A 116 -4.15 -15.71 -25.68
CA GLY A 116 -4.18 -17.05 -26.26
C GLY A 116 -3.18 -18.00 -25.61
N TRP A 117 -3.20 -19.25 -26.05
CA TRP A 117 -2.17 -20.22 -25.68
C TRP A 117 -0.79 -19.73 -26.16
N PRO A 118 0.27 -19.79 -25.34
CA PRO A 118 0.36 -20.47 -24.04
C PRO A 118 0.08 -19.61 -22.78
N LEU A 119 -0.16 -18.30 -22.92
CA LEU A 119 -0.24 -17.38 -21.77
C LEU A 119 -1.54 -17.53 -20.97
N ASN A 120 -2.63 -17.94 -21.60
CA ASN A 120 -3.88 -18.20 -20.88
C ASN A 120 -3.85 -19.41 -19.93
N ASP A 121 -2.83 -20.29 -20.05
CA ASP A 121 -2.64 -21.46 -19.18
C ASP A 121 -1.40 -21.32 -18.26
N MET A 122 -1.06 -20.08 -17.90
CA MET A 122 0.05 -19.75 -17.01
C MET A 122 -0.07 -20.42 -15.64
N GLU A 123 -1.28 -20.59 -15.10
CA GLU A 123 -1.50 -21.25 -13.81
C GLU A 123 -1.02 -22.71 -13.84
N ARG A 124 -1.45 -23.49 -14.84
CA ARG A 124 -1.07 -24.91 -14.98
C ARG A 124 0.42 -25.04 -15.29
N SER A 125 0.93 -24.18 -16.16
CA SER A 125 2.34 -24.14 -16.53
C SER A 125 3.22 -23.84 -15.32
N TYR A 126 2.83 -22.88 -14.48
CA TYR A 126 3.49 -22.57 -13.21
C TYR A 126 3.47 -23.77 -12.26
N LYS A 127 2.30 -24.40 -12.04
CA LYS A 127 2.19 -25.59 -11.18
C LYS A 127 3.09 -26.73 -11.64
N PHE A 128 3.21 -26.94 -12.95
CA PHE A 128 4.12 -27.93 -13.52
C PHE A 128 5.59 -27.56 -13.26
N MET A 129 5.98 -26.32 -13.57
CA MET A 129 7.37 -25.86 -13.41
C MET A 129 7.83 -25.87 -11.95
N VAL A 130 6.99 -25.44 -11.00
CA VAL A 130 7.33 -25.42 -9.57
C VAL A 130 7.49 -26.83 -9.00
N LYS A 131 6.76 -27.83 -9.53
CA LYS A 131 7.03 -29.24 -9.22
C LYS A 131 8.39 -29.72 -9.73
N HIS A 132 8.96 -29.03 -10.73
CA HIS A 132 10.24 -29.35 -11.37
C HIS A 132 11.29 -28.28 -11.01
N VAL A 133 11.73 -28.31 -9.75
CA VAL A 133 12.64 -27.34 -9.09
C VAL A 133 13.80 -26.84 -9.97
N GLN A 134 14.45 -27.72 -10.74
CA GLN A 134 15.57 -27.34 -11.61
C GLN A 134 15.11 -26.52 -12.82
N LEU A 135 13.99 -26.89 -13.46
CA LEU A 135 13.40 -26.13 -14.57
C LEU A 135 13.00 -24.73 -14.11
N TRP A 136 12.33 -24.63 -12.96
CA TRP A 136 11.96 -23.34 -12.39
C TRP A 136 13.17 -22.46 -12.05
N LYS A 137 14.23 -23.04 -11.46
CA LYS A 137 15.45 -22.31 -11.14
C LYS A 137 16.10 -21.73 -12.39
N VAL A 138 16.20 -22.51 -13.47
CA VAL A 138 16.73 -22.07 -14.77
C VAL A 138 15.85 -20.98 -15.37
N ALA A 139 14.53 -21.15 -15.39
CA ALA A 139 13.60 -20.15 -15.89
C ALA A 139 13.74 -18.82 -15.13
N PHE A 140 13.67 -18.84 -13.80
CA PHE A 140 13.74 -17.64 -12.95
C PHE A 140 15.05 -16.87 -13.14
N HIS A 141 16.20 -17.54 -13.12
CA HIS A 141 17.50 -16.86 -13.27
C HIS A 141 17.79 -16.49 -14.73
N GLY A 142 17.30 -17.29 -15.68
CA GLY A 142 17.46 -17.04 -17.11
C GLY A 142 16.66 -15.82 -17.59
N THR A 143 15.49 -15.55 -17.01
CA THR A 143 14.67 -14.38 -17.36
C THR A 143 14.95 -13.15 -16.51
N SER A 144 15.67 -13.29 -15.39
CA SER A 144 15.98 -12.18 -14.49
C SER A 144 16.76 -11.01 -15.12
N PRO A 145 17.79 -11.22 -15.97
CA PRO A 145 18.57 -10.10 -16.53
C PRO A 145 17.70 -9.10 -17.29
N ARG A 146 17.90 -7.81 -17.03
CA ARG A 146 17.10 -6.71 -17.58
C ARG A 146 16.93 -6.74 -19.08
N TRP A 147 18.02 -6.93 -19.78
CA TRP A 147 18.04 -6.95 -21.24
C TRP A 147 17.29 -8.16 -21.80
N ILE A 148 17.23 -9.29 -21.07
CA ILE A 148 16.46 -10.47 -21.46
C ILE A 148 14.97 -10.20 -21.30
N HIS A 149 14.51 -9.84 -20.09
CA HIS A 149 13.07 -9.65 -19.88
C HIS A 149 12.50 -8.44 -20.58
N SER A 150 13.25 -7.35 -20.71
CA SER A 150 12.76 -6.20 -21.48
C SER A 150 12.49 -6.58 -22.94
N SER A 151 13.34 -7.43 -23.52
CA SER A 151 13.23 -7.83 -24.92
C SER A 151 12.05 -8.79 -25.16
N TYR A 152 11.97 -9.89 -24.42
CA TYR A 152 10.88 -10.85 -24.65
C TYR A 152 9.52 -10.29 -24.20
N LEU A 153 9.46 -9.51 -23.10
CA LEU A 153 8.20 -8.89 -22.67
C LEU A 153 7.72 -7.84 -23.65
N ALA A 154 8.62 -7.09 -24.31
CA ALA A 154 8.23 -6.16 -25.37
C ALA A 154 7.67 -6.89 -26.61
N ALA A 155 8.24 -8.04 -26.97
CA ALA A 155 7.71 -8.88 -28.04
C ALA A 155 6.32 -9.43 -27.71
N ILE A 156 6.14 -9.97 -26.50
CA ILE A 156 4.83 -10.42 -25.99
C ILE A 156 3.84 -9.25 -25.94
N ALA A 157 4.27 -8.07 -25.45
CA ALA A 157 3.45 -6.87 -25.40
C ALA A 157 2.92 -6.49 -26.78
N SER A 158 3.80 -6.54 -27.78
CA SER A 158 3.46 -6.17 -29.15
C SER A 158 2.52 -7.17 -29.79
N TYR A 159 2.68 -8.46 -29.50
CA TYR A 159 1.83 -9.52 -30.01
C TYR A 159 0.41 -9.48 -29.40
N TYR A 160 0.30 -9.32 -28.08
CA TYR A 160 -0.98 -9.27 -27.35
C TYR A 160 -1.48 -7.85 -27.08
N ALA A 161 -1.00 -6.86 -27.84
CA ALA A 161 -1.27 -5.46 -27.56
C ALA A 161 -2.76 -5.13 -27.58
N LYS A 162 -3.48 -5.66 -28.57
CA LYS A 162 -4.91 -5.39 -28.79
C LYS A 162 -5.78 -6.08 -27.75
N GLU A 163 -5.40 -7.28 -27.36
CA GLU A 163 -6.08 -8.10 -26.36
C GLU A 163 -5.95 -7.49 -24.97
N VAL A 164 -4.73 -7.11 -24.58
CA VAL A 164 -4.50 -6.43 -23.30
C VAL A 164 -5.13 -5.05 -23.32
N GLU A 165 -5.09 -4.32 -24.44
CA GLU A 165 -5.82 -3.06 -24.59
C GLU A 165 -7.31 -3.25 -24.38
N ALA A 166 -7.94 -4.23 -25.04
CA ALA A 166 -9.36 -4.51 -24.87
C ALA A 166 -9.69 -4.80 -23.41
N GLY A 167 -8.89 -5.66 -22.75
CA GLY A 167 -9.07 -5.97 -21.34
C GLY A 167 -8.86 -4.79 -20.38
N LEU A 168 -7.95 -3.86 -20.69
CA LEU A 168 -7.78 -2.64 -19.90
C LEU A 168 -8.92 -1.64 -20.14
N MET A 169 -9.34 -1.47 -21.39
CA MET A 169 -10.30 -0.44 -21.80
C MET A 169 -11.75 -0.81 -21.51
N GLU A 170 -12.07 -2.11 -21.40
CA GLU A 170 -13.39 -2.61 -20.96
C GLU A 170 -13.84 -1.95 -19.64
N TYR A 171 -12.92 -1.82 -18.69
CA TYR A 171 -13.22 -1.29 -17.35
C TYR A 171 -13.00 0.21 -17.21
N LYS A 172 -12.49 0.91 -18.24
CA LYS A 172 -12.17 2.35 -18.21
C LYS A 172 -11.53 2.81 -16.89
N PRO A 173 -10.40 2.21 -16.47
CA PRO A 173 -9.85 2.39 -15.12
C PRO A 173 -9.27 3.80 -14.93
N ASP A 174 -9.55 4.38 -13.77
CA ASP A 174 -8.88 5.58 -13.27
C ASP A 174 -7.57 5.20 -12.54
N ILE A 175 -7.57 4.01 -11.91
CA ILE A 175 -6.43 3.43 -11.20
C ILE A 175 -6.22 1.99 -11.67
N ILE A 176 -4.96 1.63 -11.96
CA ILE A 176 -4.53 0.26 -12.19
C ILE A 176 -3.57 -0.15 -11.08
N ILE A 177 -3.85 -1.26 -10.41
CA ILE A 177 -3.01 -1.83 -9.36
C ILE A 177 -2.48 -3.18 -9.83
N SER A 178 -1.17 -3.32 -9.96
CA SER A 178 -0.52 -4.58 -10.31
C SER A 178 -0.02 -5.29 -9.06
N VAL A 179 -0.47 -6.53 -8.84
CA VAL A 179 -0.03 -7.40 -7.74
C VAL A 179 0.75 -8.63 -8.24
N HIS A 180 1.25 -8.61 -9.48
CA HIS A 180 1.95 -9.73 -10.10
C HIS A 180 3.21 -9.26 -10.86
N PRO A 181 4.34 -10.00 -10.85
CA PRO A 181 5.62 -9.57 -11.44
C PRO A 181 5.62 -9.44 -12.97
N LEU A 182 4.64 -10.01 -13.67
CA LEU A 182 4.52 -9.93 -15.13
C LEU A 182 3.47 -8.92 -15.60
N MET A 183 2.92 -8.11 -14.69
CA MET A 183 1.82 -7.18 -14.97
C MET A 183 2.28 -5.70 -14.97
N GLN A 184 3.57 -5.42 -15.16
CA GLN A 184 4.11 -4.06 -15.22
C GLN A 184 4.35 -3.64 -16.68
N HIS A 185 5.29 -4.32 -17.34
CA HIS A 185 5.84 -3.90 -18.63
C HIS A 185 4.76 -3.77 -19.71
N ILE A 186 3.87 -4.75 -19.80
CA ILE A 186 2.91 -4.87 -20.90
C ILE A 186 1.75 -3.86 -20.74
N PRO A 187 1.06 -3.79 -19.59
CA PRO A 187 0.07 -2.74 -19.35
C PRO A 187 0.63 -1.32 -19.50
N LEU A 188 1.85 -1.06 -19.01
CA LEU A 188 2.48 0.26 -19.13
C LEU A 188 2.84 0.63 -20.57
N LEU A 189 3.21 -0.33 -21.42
CA LEU A 189 3.42 -0.11 -22.85
C LEU A 189 2.10 0.25 -23.55
N VAL A 190 1.02 -0.47 -23.25
CA VAL A 190 -0.31 -0.19 -23.81
C VAL A 190 -0.81 1.20 -23.41
N LEU A 191 -0.71 1.56 -22.12
CA LEU A 191 -1.08 2.91 -21.64
C LEU A 191 -0.26 4.02 -22.32
N LYS A 192 1.03 3.77 -22.59
CA LYS A 192 1.89 4.72 -23.30
C LYS A 192 1.43 4.89 -24.74
N TRP A 193 1.20 3.81 -25.48
CA TRP A 193 0.77 3.86 -26.88
C TRP A 193 -0.60 4.53 -27.07
N LYS A 194 -1.50 4.36 -26.09
CA LYS A 194 -2.83 5.00 -26.10
C LYS A 194 -2.83 6.44 -25.57
N GLY A 195 -1.68 6.97 -25.13
CA GLY A 195 -1.60 8.30 -24.53
C GLY A 195 -2.35 8.42 -23.20
N LEU A 196 -2.65 7.30 -22.54
CA LEU A 196 -3.41 7.24 -21.29
C LEU A 196 -2.53 7.30 -20.05
N GLN A 197 -1.21 7.23 -20.21
CA GLN A 197 -0.24 7.24 -19.10
C GLN A 197 -0.36 8.48 -18.19
N LYS A 198 -0.88 9.61 -18.68
CA LYS A 198 -1.14 10.81 -17.87
C LYS A 198 -2.50 10.84 -17.19
N LYS A 199 -3.45 10.00 -17.63
CA LYS A 199 -4.83 9.96 -17.15
C LYS A 199 -5.08 8.84 -16.13
N VAL A 200 -4.39 7.71 -16.31
CA VAL A 200 -4.56 6.52 -15.47
C VAL A 200 -3.39 6.42 -14.48
N VAL A 201 -3.71 6.33 -13.20
CA VAL A 201 -2.70 6.11 -12.16
C VAL A 201 -2.32 4.64 -12.15
N PHE A 202 -1.04 4.32 -12.36
CA PHE A 202 -0.53 2.96 -12.34
C PHE A 202 0.33 2.71 -11.10
N VAL A 203 -0.06 1.72 -10.30
CA VAL A 203 0.61 1.37 -9.05
C VAL A 203 1.01 -0.10 -9.04
N THR A 204 2.15 -0.40 -8.43
CA THR A 204 2.58 -1.79 -8.18
C THR A 204 2.59 -2.06 -6.68
N VAL A 205 2.03 -3.20 -6.28
CA VAL A 205 2.12 -3.75 -4.92
C VAL A 205 2.92 -5.04 -4.99
N ILE A 206 4.13 -5.01 -4.47
CA ILE A 206 5.03 -6.17 -4.52
C ILE A 206 4.61 -7.19 -3.47
N THR A 207 4.53 -8.45 -3.89
CA THR A 207 4.10 -9.56 -3.04
C THR A 207 5.23 -10.52 -2.64
N ASP A 208 6.46 -10.23 -3.04
CA ASP A 208 7.67 -10.95 -2.61
C ASP A 208 8.31 -10.21 -1.43
N LEU A 209 8.58 -10.87 -0.29
CA LEU A 209 9.06 -10.21 0.94
C LEU A 209 10.53 -9.76 0.87
N ASN A 210 11.35 -10.39 0.04
CA ASN A 210 12.78 -10.08 -0.03
C ASN A 210 13.36 -10.24 -1.45
N THR A 211 13.54 -11.48 -1.93
CA THR A 211 14.10 -11.71 -3.27
C THR A 211 13.03 -11.53 -4.34
N CYS A 212 12.99 -10.34 -4.92
CA CYS A 212 12.05 -10.00 -5.99
C CYS A 212 12.63 -10.30 -7.37
N HIS A 213 11.79 -10.77 -8.29
CA HIS A 213 12.15 -10.77 -9.71
C HIS A 213 12.23 -9.32 -10.22
N PRO A 214 13.23 -8.93 -11.04
CA PRO A 214 13.37 -7.54 -11.50
C PRO A 214 12.18 -6.97 -12.29
N THR A 215 11.32 -7.83 -12.81
CA THR A 215 10.14 -7.42 -13.59
C THR A 215 9.08 -6.68 -12.76
N TRP A 216 9.14 -6.78 -11.43
CA TRP A 216 8.35 -5.94 -10.51
C TRP A 216 8.64 -4.45 -10.65
N PHE A 217 9.86 -4.09 -11.08
CA PHE A 217 10.34 -2.71 -11.07
C PHE A 217 10.26 -2.10 -12.46
N HIS A 218 9.49 -1.03 -12.61
CA HIS A 218 9.37 -0.31 -13.87
C HIS A 218 9.33 1.21 -13.65
N PRO A 219 10.20 2.02 -14.28
CA PRO A 219 10.30 3.47 -14.00
C PRO A 219 9.05 4.29 -14.30
N ARG A 220 8.12 3.78 -15.13
CA ARG A 220 6.88 4.49 -15.52
C ARG A 220 5.72 4.36 -14.51
N VAL A 221 5.89 3.61 -13.41
CA VAL A 221 4.83 3.51 -12.39
C VAL A 221 4.70 4.82 -11.62
N ASN A 222 3.50 5.15 -11.15
CA ASN A 222 3.28 6.31 -10.26
C ASN A 222 3.77 6.01 -8.84
N ARG A 223 3.54 4.77 -8.39
CA ARG A 223 3.93 4.25 -7.06
C ARG A 223 4.31 2.78 -7.11
N CYS A 224 5.20 2.39 -6.20
CA CYS A 224 5.62 1.03 -5.94
C CYS A 224 5.60 0.80 -4.42
N TYR A 225 4.61 0.03 -3.96
CA TYR A 225 4.46 -0.39 -2.57
C TYR A 225 5.26 -1.66 -2.34
N CYS A 226 6.25 -1.55 -1.47
CA CYS A 226 7.18 -2.61 -1.10
C CYS A 226 6.76 -3.21 0.26
N PRO A 227 6.89 -4.54 0.43
CA PRO A 227 6.57 -5.18 1.69
C PRO A 227 7.68 -5.07 2.73
N SER A 228 8.91 -4.73 2.33
CA SER A 228 10.05 -4.62 3.24
C SER A 228 11.04 -3.56 2.78
N LYS A 229 11.97 -3.20 3.69
CA LYS A 229 13.05 -2.24 3.39
C LYS A 229 14.04 -2.83 2.39
N GLU A 230 14.24 -4.14 2.42
CA GLU A 230 15.11 -4.89 1.52
C GLU A 230 14.61 -4.77 0.08
N VAL A 231 13.31 -4.94 -0.12
CA VAL A 231 12.66 -4.77 -1.42
C VAL A 231 12.72 -3.31 -1.89
N ALA A 232 12.52 -2.35 -0.99
CA ALA A 232 12.63 -0.94 -1.33
C ALA A 232 14.05 -0.55 -1.78
N LYS A 233 15.09 -1.04 -1.09
CA LYS A 233 16.49 -0.88 -1.52
C LYS A 233 16.70 -1.47 -2.91
N ARG A 234 16.12 -2.65 -3.18
CA ARG A 234 16.18 -3.28 -4.50
C ARG A 234 15.47 -2.43 -5.56
N ALA A 235 14.29 -1.88 -5.27
CA ALA A 235 13.53 -1.02 -6.17
C ALA A 235 14.34 0.22 -6.59
N LEU A 236 15.00 0.87 -5.62
CA LEU A 236 15.87 2.03 -5.87
C LEU A 236 17.10 1.65 -6.72
N TYR A 237 17.76 0.54 -6.37
CA TYR A 237 18.85 -0.01 -7.17
C TYR A 237 18.41 -0.33 -8.61
N ASP A 238 17.17 -0.77 -8.75
CA ASP A 238 16.53 -1.10 -10.01
C ASP A 238 15.91 0.12 -10.73
N GLY A 239 16.26 1.35 -10.33
CA GLY A 239 16.02 2.56 -11.11
C GLY A 239 14.69 3.25 -10.84
N LEU A 240 13.97 2.88 -9.78
CA LEU A 240 12.85 3.69 -9.28
C LEU A 240 13.38 4.88 -8.47
N GLU A 241 12.66 5.99 -8.54
CA GLU A 241 12.91 7.16 -7.70
C GLU A 241 12.38 6.94 -6.27
N ASP A 242 13.02 7.58 -5.29
CA ASP A 242 12.53 7.66 -3.90
C ASP A 242 11.08 8.19 -3.82
N SER A 243 10.71 9.08 -4.75
CA SER A 243 9.35 9.61 -4.86
C SER A 243 8.31 8.51 -5.13
N GLN A 244 8.69 7.43 -5.82
CA GLN A 244 7.83 6.34 -6.25
C GLN A 244 7.72 5.21 -5.22
N VAL A 245 8.73 5.03 -4.36
CA VAL A 245 8.84 3.86 -3.47
C VAL A 245 8.21 4.12 -2.10
N ARG A 246 7.38 3.21 -1.60
CA ARG A 246 6.81 3.24 -0.24
C ARG A 246 6.94 1.87 0.41
N VAL A 247 7.13 1.82 1.73
CA VAL A 247 7.25 0.57 2.49
C VAL A 247 6.12 0.49 3.50
N PHE A 248 5.05 -0.21 3.15
CA PHE A 248 3.87 -0.36 4.01
C PHE A 248 3.69 -1.79 4.53
N GLY A 249 4.24 -2.77 3.81
CA GLY A 249 4.08 -4.19 4.15
C GLY A 249 3.34 -4.95 3.07
N LEU A 250 3.18 -6.25 3.29
CA LEU A 250 2.40 -7.11 2.41
C LEU A 250 0.90 -6.90 2.72
N PRO A 251 0.03 -6.64 1.73
CA PRO A 251 -1.40 -6.49 1.98
C PRO A 251 -2.00 -7.81 2.47
N ILE A 252 -2.54 -7.81 3.68
CA ILE A 252 -3.29 -8.92 4.27
C ILE A 252 -4.76 -8.55 4.35
N ARG A 253 -5.65 -9.53 4.21
CA ARG A 253 -7.10 -9.30 4.21
C ARG A 253 -7.55 -8.57 5.49
N PRO A 254 -8.40 -7.53 5.39
CA PRO A 254 -8.92 -6.79 6.54
C PRO A 254 -9.49 -7.67 7.66
N SER A 255 -10.25 -8.70 7.31
CA SER A 255 -10.84 -9.65 8.25
C SER A 255 -9.81 -10.45 9.05
N PHE A 256 -8.60 -10.64 8.51
CA PHE A 256 -7.50 -11.26 9.23
C PHE A 256 -6.72 -10.23 10.05
N ALA A 257 -6.40 -9.07 9.46
CA ALA A 257 -5.58 -8.06 10.09
C ALA A 257 -6.21 -7.46 11.35
N ARG A 258 -7.51 -7.17 11.32
CA ARG A 258 -8.26 -6.54 12.42
C ARG A 258 -9.07 -7.54 13.27
N ALA A 259 -8.89 -8.85 13.08
CA ALA A 259 -9.61 -9.84 13.87
C ALA A 259 -9.12 -9.86 15.33
N VAL A 260 -10.02 -9.47 16.24
CA VAL A 260 -9.88 -9.60 17.70
C VAL A 260 -10.24 -11.02 18.09
N LEU A 261 -9.27 -11.75 18.63
CA LEU A 261 -9.40 -13.19 18.89
C LEU A 261 -9.00 -13.51 20.32
N SER A 262 -9.73 -14.43 20.94
CA SER A 262 -9.37 -15.09 22.19
C SER A 262 -8.94 -16.51 21.87
N LYS A 263 -7.71 -16.88 22.25
CA LYS A 263 -7.16 -18.22 21.97
C LYS A 263 -8.02 -19.33 22.59
N ASP A 264 -8.48 -19.11 23.82
CA ASP A 264 -9.28 -20.08 24.56
C ASP A 264 -10.67 -20.28 23.92
N ASP A 265 -11.28 -19.19 23.44
CA ASP A 265 -12.57 -19.26 22.73
C ASP A 265 -12.43 -19.99 21.41
N LEU A 266 -11.35 -19.72 20.67
CA LEU A 266 -11.07 -20.40 19.40
C LEU A 266 -10.79 -21.88 19.58
N ARG A 267 -10.04 -22.27 20.63
CA ARG A 267 -9.81 -23.69 20.92
C ARG A 267 -11.12 -24.41 21.20
N ARG A 268 -12.03 -23.80 21.96
CA ARG A 268 -13.37 -24.35 22.18
C ARG A 268 -14.20 -24.42 20.90
N GLU A 269 -14.23 -23.35 20.09
CA GLU A 269 -14.96 -23.30 18.82
C GLU A 269 -14.47 -24.36 17.82
N LEU A 270 -13.15 -24.58 17.75
CA LEU A 270 -12.51 -25.48 16.79
C LEU A 270 -12.41 -26.93 17.30
N GLU A 271 -12.94 -27.21 18.50
CA GLU A 271 -12.87 -28.50 19.19
C GLU A 271 -11.42 -28.98 19.38
N LEU A 272 -10.56 -28.06 19.80
CA LEU A 272 -9.19 -28.31 20.18
C LEU A 272 -9.09 -28.51 21.69
N ASP A 273 -8.03 -29.17 22.13
CA ASP A 273 -7.75 -29.28 23.55
C ASP A 273 -7.43 -27.88 24.13
N PRO A 274 -8.05 -27.47 25.25
CA PRO A 274 -7.86 -26.12 25.79
C PRO A 274 -6.45 -25.89 26.36
N ASP A 275 -5.84 -26.92 26.93
CA ASP A 275 -4.62 -26.80 27.74
C ASP A 275 -3.35 -27.14 26.93
N LEU A 276 -3.46 -27.99 25.92
CA LEU A 276 -2.31 -28.38 25.10
C LEU A 276 -1.85 -27.28 24.15
N PRO A 277 -0.53 -27.00 24.04
CA PRO A 277 -0.01 -26.12 23.02
C PRO A 277 -0.21 -26.72 21.63
N ALA A 278 -0.54 -25.89 20.65
CA ALA A 278 -0.96 -26.30 19.32
C ALA A 278 0.02 -25.83 18.23
N VAL A 279 0.44 -26.75 17.36
CA VAL A 279 1.24 -26.43 16.17
C VAL A 279 0.38 -26.52 14.91
N LEU A 280 0.45 -25.49 14.07
CA LEU A 280 -0.16 -25.50 12.74
C LEU A 280 0.84 -25.99 11.68
N LEU A 281 0.53 -27.06 10.97
CA LEU A 281 1.32 -27.58 9.86
C LEU A 281 0.61 -27.36 8.53
N MET A 282 1.24 -26.62 7.61
CA MET A 282 0.66 -26.36 6.28
C MET A 282 1.69 -26.23 5.16
N GLY A 283 1.35 -26.74 3.97
CA GLY A 283 2.16 -26.69 2.76
C GLY A 283 1.85 -25.54 1.80
N GLY A 284 1.19 -24.48 2.28
CA GLY A 284 0.55 -23.46 1.45
C GLY A 284 -0.75 -23.96 0.78
N GLY A 285 -1.34 -23.14 -0.09
CA GLY A 285 -2.66 -23.43 -0.70
C GLY A 285 -2.75 -24.72 -1.52
N GLU A 286 -1.61 -25.23 -2.00
CA GLU A 286 -1.52 -26.48 -2.78
C GLU A 286 -1.04 -27.68 -1.94
N GLY A 287 -0.77 -27.51 -0.63
CA GLY A 287 -0.33 -28.61 0.25
C GLY A 287 1.00 -29.23 -0.16
N MET A 288 2.00 -28.40 -0.49
CA MET A 288 3.33 -28.82 -0.93
C MET A 288 4.27 -29.14 0.24
N GLY A 289 5.34 -29.88 -0.04
CA GLY A 289 6.37 -30.23 0.94
C GLY A 289 6.09 -31.55 1.68
N PRO A 290 6.98 -31.94 2.61
CA PRO A 290 6.92 -33.23 3.30
C PRO A 290 5.88 -33.24 4.44
N VAL A 291 4.66 -32.76 4.20
CA VAL A 291 3.61 -32.60 5.23
C VAL A 291 3.36 -33.90 5.98
N LYS A 292 3.10 -35.02 5.28
CA LYS A 292 2.86 -36.33 5.92
C LYS A 292 4.02 -36.77 6.80
N LYS A 293 5.27 -36.69 6.30
CA LYS A 293 6.45 -37.11 7.07
C LYS A 293 6.65 -36.24 8.32
N THR A 294 6.35 -34.95 8.21
CA THR A 294 6.44 -34.00 9.33
C THR A 294 5.35 -34.24 10.37
N ALA A 295 4.11 -34.50 9.93
CA ALA A 295 3.01 -34.86 10.82
C ALA A 295 3.30 -36.13 11.63
N MET A 296 3.81 -37.18 10.99
CA MET A 296 4.19 -38.42 11.70
C MET A 296 5.30 -38.16 12.74
N ALA A 297 6.35 -37.41 12.36
CA ALA A 297 7.44 -37.07 13.28
C ALA A 297 6.95 -36.22 14.47
N LEU A 298 6.01 -35.31 14.25
CA LEU A 298 5.37 -34.52 15.31
C LEU A 298 4.53 -35.39 16.23
N SER A 299 3.73 -36.31 15.69
CA SER A 299 2.95 -37.23 16.51
C SER A 299 3.82 -38.04 17.45
N GLU A 300 5.01 -38.47 17.01
CA GLU A 300 5.99 -39.17 17.84
C GLU A 300 6.66 -38.26 18.87
N SER A 301 7.03 -37.04 18.48
CA SER A 301 7.82 -36.14 19.34
C SER A 301 6.99 -35.34 20.36
N LEU A 302 5.69 -35.21 20.12
CA LEU A 302 4.74 -34.53 21.01
C LEU A 302 3.96 -35.50 21.91
N TYR A 303 4.36 -36.76 21.94
CA TYR A 303 3.84 -37.75 22.87
C TYR A 303 4.89 -38.11 23.92
N ASP A 304 4.61 -37.83 25.19
CA ASP A 304 5.45 -38.25 26.30
C ASP A 304 5.18 -39.73 26.59
N LYS A 305 6.16 -40.58 26.27
CA LYS A 305 6.07 -42.03 26.45
C LYS A 305 6.14 -42.45 27.92
N ASP A 306 6.82 -41.68 28.76
CA ASP A 306 6.99 -41.99 30.17
C ASP A 306 5.69 -41.69 30.94
N GLN A 307 5.03 -40.59 30.59
CA GLN A 307 3.75 -40.19 31.19
C GLN A 307 2.53 -40.68 30.40
N GLN A 308 2.74 -41.35 29.27
CA GLN A 308 1.70 -41.84 28.35
C GLN A 308 0.66 -40.78 27.96
N LYS A 309 1.10 -39.54 27.75
CA LYS A 309 0.20 -38.40 27.48
C LYS A 309 0.76 -37.45 26.41
N PRO A 310 -0.12 -36.76 25.66
CA PRO A 310 0.32 -35.71 24.74
C PRO A 310 0.90 -34.52 25.53
N ILE A 311 1.95 -33.91 24.98
CA ILE A 311 2.50 -32.62 25.42
C ILE A 311 2.16 -31.47 24.46
N GLY A 312 1.49 -31.79 23.34
CA GLY A 312 0.99 -30.83 22.38
C GLY A 312 -0.02 -31.46 21.43
N GLN A 313 -0.65 -30.62 20.62
CA GLN A 313 -1.64 -31.02 19.61
C GLN A 313 -1.28 -30.45 18.23
N LEU A 314 -1.79 -31.09 17.18
CA LEU A 314 -1.42 -30.77 15.79
C LEU A 314 -2.64 -30.43 14.94
N ILE A 315 -2.58 -29.31 14.24
CA ILE A 315 -3.54 -28.95 13.21
C ILE A 315 -2.85 -29.05 11.85
N ILE A 316 -3.44 -29.77 10.91
CA ILE A 316 -2.89 -29.93 9.57
C ILE A 316 -3.86 -29.34 8.54
N ILE A 317 -3.40 -28.32 7.81
CA ILE A 317 -4.16 -27.73 6.70
C ILE A 317 -3.52 -28.16 5.38
N CYS A 318 -4.21 -29.03 4.65
CA CYS A 318 -3.75 -29.61 3.40
C CYS A 318 -3.99 -28.72 2.17
N GLY A 319 -4.73 -27.62 2.32
CA GLY A 319 -5.13 -26.76 1.21
C GLY A 319 -5.97 -27.54 0.20
N ARG A 320 -5.69 -27.37 -1.09
CA ARG A 320 -6.42 -28.06 -2.18
C ARG A 320 -5.97 -29.52 -2.37
N ASN A 321 -5.00 -30.01 -1.61
CA ASN A 321 -4.50 -31.38 -1.73
C ASN A 321 -5.42 -32.39 -1.02
N LYS A 322 -6.56 -32.71 -1.67
CA LYS A 322 -7.56 -33.64 -1.15
C LYS A 322 -7.00 -35.03 -0.86
N GLY A 323 -6.10 -35.54 -1.71
CA GLY A 323 -5.49 -36.86 -1.51
C GLY A 323 -4.62 -36.92 -0.24
N LEU A 324 -3.87 -35.85 0.05
CA LEU A 324 -3.13 -35.73 1.30
C LEU A 324 -4.06 -35.66 2.52
N ALA A 325 -5.14 -34.87 2.44
CA ALA A 325 -6.12 -34.76 3.52
C ALA A 325 -6.72 -36.14 3.87
N SER A 326 -7.27 -36.86 2.89
CA SER A 326 -7.83 -38.18 3.11
C SER A 326 -6.82 -39.21 3.62
N THR A 327 -5.55 -39.09 3.20
CA THR A 327 -4.47 -39.97 3.71
C THR A 327 -4.16 -39.70 5.18
N LEU A 328 -4.24 -38.45 5.63
CA LEU A 328 -3.94 -38.05 7.02
C LEU A 328 -5.12 -38.25 7.96
N GLU A 329 -6.34 -38.07 7.45
CA GLU A 329 -7.58 -38.36 8.19
C GLU A 329 -7.73 -39.85 8.53
N SER A 330 -7.19 -40.74 7.69
CA SER A 330 -7.21 -42.19 7.94
C SER A 330 -6.06 -42.70 8.80
N GLN A 331 -5.15 -41.83 9.27
CA GLN A 331 -4.08 -42.24 10.19
C GLN A 331 -4.57 -42.26 11.62
N GLU A 332 -4.08 -43.25 12.39
CA GLU A 332 -4.18 -43.22 13.84
C GLU A 332 -3.04 -42.37 14.41
N TRP A 333 -3.39 -41.48 15.34
CA TRP A 333 -2.47 -40.50 15.91
C TRP A 333 -2.28 -40.75 17.40
N MET A 334 -1.06 -40.54 17.89
CA MET A 334 -0.75 -40.66 19.33
C MET A 334 -1.13 -39.41 20.13
N ILE A 335 -1.43 -38.31 19.44
CA ILE A 335 -1.79 -37.01 20.00
C ILE A 335 -3.11 -36.53 19.38
N PRO A 336 -3.79 -35.51 19.95
CA PRO A 336 -4.91 -34.87 19.27
C PRO A 336 -4.47 -34.24 17.94
N VAL A 337 -5.12 -34.65 16.84
CA VAL A 337 -4.86 -34.13 15.50
C VAL A 337 -6.15 -33.69 14.82
N LYS A 338 -6.16 -32.46 14.29
CA LYS A 338 -7.25 -31.96 13.43
C LYS A 338 -6.73 -31.82 12.00
N VAL A 339 -7.28 -32.61 11.07
CA VAL A 339 -6.94 -32.52 9.65
C VAL A 339 -8.02 -31.73 8.92
N ARG A 340 -7.60 -30.77 8.09
CA ARG A 340 -8.47 -29.92 7.26
C ARG A 340 -7.95 -29.87 5.82
N GLY A 341 -8.87 -29.62 4.90
CA GLY A 341 -8.57 -29.36 3.49
C GLY A 341 -8.20 -27.89 3.26
N PHE A 342 -8.97 -27.22 2.41
CA PHE A 342 -8.83 -25.78 2.14
C PHE A 342 -9.66 -25.00 3.15
N GLU A 343 -9.05 -24.00 3.80
CA GLU A 343 -9.68 -23.17 4.82
C GLU A 343 -9.67 -21.69 4.45
N THR A 344 -10.79 -21.02 4.69
CA THR A 344 -10.98 -19.59 4.38
C THR A 344 -10.77 -18.70 5.60
N GLN A 345 -11.05 -19.20 6.81
CA GLN A 345 -10.92 -18.47 8.07
C GLN A 345 -9.57 -18.75 8.76
N MET A 346 -8.46 -18.48 8.07
CA MET A 346 -7.11 -18.79 8.60
C MET A 346 -6.80 -18.05 9.91
N GLU A 347 -7.43 -16.90 10.15
CA GLU A 347 -7.28 -16.12 11.38
C GLU A 347 -7.65 -16.92 12.62
N LYS A 348 -8.69 -17.76 12.53
CA LYS A 348 -9.12 -18.64 13.63
C LYS A 348 -8.10 -19.74 13.88
N TRP A 349 -7.69 -20.43 12.83
CA TRP A 349 -6.73 -21.54 12.93
C TRP A 349 -5.36 -21.06 13.44
N MET A 350 -4.84 -19.95 12.93
CA MET A 350 -3.60 -19.36 13.43
C MET A 350 -3.76 -18.81 14.85
N GLY A 351 -4.89 -18.17 15.17
CA GLY A 351 -5.15 -17.63 16.51
C GLY A 351 -5.25 -18.69 17.61
N ALA A 352 -5.63 -19.92 17.27
CA ALA A 352 -5.68 -21.06 18.19
C ALA A 352 -4.32 -21.74 18.44
N CYS A 353 -3.30 -21.40 17.65
CA CYS A 353 -1.98 -22.04 17.66
C CYS A 353 -0.93 -21.26 18.46
N ASP A 354 0.19 -21.93 18.72
CA ASP A 354 1.37 -21.38 19.41
C ASP A 354 2.59 -21.29 18.50
N CYS A 355 2.64 -22.07 17.43
CA CYS A 355 3.64 -21.94 16.37
C CYS A 355 3.11 -22.48 15.04
N ILE A 356 3.82 -22.18 13.95
CA ILE A 356 3.45 -22.62 12.60
C ILE A 356 4.64 -23.24 11.87
N ILE A 357 4.39 -24.33 11.16
CA ILE A 357 5.32 -24.97 10.23
C ILE A 357 4.79 -24.77 8.82
N THR A 358 5.57 -24.10 7.98
CA THR A 358 5.16 -23.86 6.59
C THR A 358 6.34 -23.64 5.65
N LYS A 359 6.07 -23.61 4.33
CA LYS A 359 7.04 -23.14 3.36
C LYS A 359 7.23 -21.62 3.46
N ALA A 360 8.27 -21.07 2.87
CA ALA A 360 8.57 -19.64 2.91
C ALA A 360 7.67 -18.76 2.03
N GLY A 361 6.35 -19.03 2.05
CA GLY A 361 5.33 -18.28 1.33
C GLY A 361 5.10 -16.90 1.96
N PRO A 362 5.16 -15.80 1.18
CA PRO A 362 5.13 -14.45 1.71
C PRO A 362 3.84 -14.13 2.47
N GLY A 363 2.67 -14.53 1.94
CA GLY A 363 1.37 -14.35 2.58
C GLY A 363 1.28 -15.03 3.94
N THR A 364 1.59 -16.34 3.99
CA THR A 364 1.56 -17.11 5.25
C THR A 364 2.56 -16.57 6.28
N ILE A 365 3.73 -16.11 5.85
CA ILE A 365 4.70 -15.44 6.75
C ILE A 365 4.07 -14.18 7.35
N ALA A 366 3.53 -13.27 6.53
CA ALA A 366 2.93 -12.04 7.03
C ALA A 366 1.72 -12.30 7.96
N GLU A 367 0.87 -13.27 7.63
CA GLU A 367 -0.24 -13.73 8.48
C GLU A 367 0.26 -14.26 9.83
N ALA A 368 1.30 -15.11 9.82
CA ALA A 368 1.90 -15.65 11.04
C ALA A 368 2.52 -14.56 11.92
N LEU A 369 3.21 -13.58 11.32
CA LEU A 369 3.78 -12.44 12.03
C LEU A 369 2.70 -11.60 12.73
N ILE A 370 1.60 -11.31 12.03
CA ILE A 370 0.43 -10.59 12.61
C ILE A 370 -0.15 -11.35 13.81
N ARG A 371 -0.17 -12.69 13.77
CA ARG A 371 -0.64 -13.53 14.87
C ARG A 371 0.42 -13.81 15.93
N GLY A 372 1.63 -13.27 15.78
CA GLY A 372 2.72 -13.51 16.71
C GLY A 372 3.15 -14.98 16.77
N LEU A 373 2.98 -15.75 15.70
CA LEU A 373 3.36 -17.16 15.67
C LEU A 373 4.83 -17.31 15.27
N PRO A 374 5.68 -17.93 16.09
CA PRO A 374 7.00 -18.39 15.69
C PRO A 374 6.91 -19.37 14.52
N ILE A 375 7.79 -19.18 13.54
CA ILE A 375 7.70 -19.86 12.24
C ILE A 375 8.82 -20.90 12.09
N VAL A 376 8.48 -22.15 11.79
CA VAL A 376 9.43 -23.14 11.27
C VAL A 376 9.25 -23.22 9.75
N LEU A 377 10.20 -22.63 9.02
CA LEU A 377 10.24 -22.71 7.58
C LEU A 377 10.79 -24.08 7.14
N ASN A 378 9.94 -24.90 6.52
CA ASN A 378 10.29 -26.27 6.14
C ASN A 378 10.69 -26.47 4.68
N ASP A 379 10.36 -25.51 3.83
CA ASP A 379 10.77 -25.49 2.42
C ASP A 379 10.63 -24.08 1.82
N TYR A 380 11.03 -23.91 0.58
CA TYR A 380 10.81 -22.69 -0.21
C TYR A 380 10.84 -23.00 -1.70
N ILE A 381 10.11 -22.21 -2.49
CA ILE A 381 10.25 -22.20 -3.95
C ILE A 381 11.58 -21.53 -4.33
N PRO A 382 12.51 -22.21 -5.04
CA PRO A 382 13.80 -21.63 -5.41
C PRO A 382 13.66 -20.34 -6.22
N GLY A 383 14.55 -19.38 -5.98
CA GLY A 383 14.48 -18.05 -6.59
C GLY A 383 13.48 -17.17 -5.85
N GLN A 384 12.18 -17.44 -6.05
CA GLN A 384 11.06 -16.61 -5.57
C GLN A 384 11.00 -16.50 -4.03
N GLU A 385 11.00 -17.62 -3.31
CA GLU A 385 10.79 -17.63 -1.85
C GLU A 385 12.08 -17.76 -1.05
N LYS A 386 13.22 -18.00 -1.73
CA LYS A 386 14.52 -18.21 -1.06
C LYS A 386 14.90 -17.01 -0.17
N GLY A 387 14.61 -15.78 -0.61
CA GLY A 387 14.88 -14.58 0.18
C GLY A 387 14.01 -14.42 1.42
N ASN A 388 12.86 -15.11 1.49
CA ASN A 388 11.95 -14.97 2.62
C ASN A 388 12.49 -15.71 3.86
N VAL A 389 13.39 -16.67 3.67
CA VAL A 389 14.06 -17.41 4.76
C VAL A 389 14.88 -16.47 5.67
N PRO A 390 15.88 -15.71 5.18
CA PRO A 390 16.64 -14.80 6.04
C PRO A 390 15.75 -13.71 6.65
N TYR A 391 14.66 -13.29 5.99
CA TYR A 391 13.72 -12.34 6.57
C TYR A 391 13.11 -12.83 7.89
N VAL A 392 12.78 -14.12 7.99
CA VAL A 392 12.24 -14.71 9.23
C VAL A 392 13.36 -15.03 10.24
N VAL A 393 14.43 -15.66 9.77
CA VAL A 393 15.51 -16.18 10.63
C VAL A 393 16.35 -15.05 11.23
N ASP A 394 16.79 -14.09 10.42
CA ASP A 394 17.71 -13.03 10.86
C ASP A 394 17.02 -12.03 11.80
N ASN A 395 15.69 -11.87 11.67
CA ASN A 395 14.89 -11.07 12.60
C ASN A 395 14.42 -11.88 13.83
N GLY A 396 14.84 -13.14 13.98
CA GLY A 396 14.55 -13.96 15.16
C GLY A 396 13.06 -14.26 15.35
N ALA A 397 12.27 -14.30 14.27
CA ALA A 397 10.85 -14.66 14.29
C ALA A 397 10.61 -16.16 13.99
N GLY A 398 11.67 -16.91 13.74
CA GLY A 398 11.57 -18.32 13.41
C GLY A 398 12.89 -18.97 13.02
N VAL A 399 12.80 -20.22 12.57
CA VAL A 399 13.94 -21.07 12.18
C VAL A 399 13.69 -21.72 10.83
N PHE A 400 14.74 -22.24 10.19
CA PHE A 400 14.65 -22.96 8.92
C PHE A 400 15.24 -24.36 9.06
N THR A 401 14.46 -25.38 8.71
CA THR A 401 14.94 -26.76 8.64
C THR A 401 14.12 -27.58 7.65
N ARG A 402 14.79 -28.36 6.81
CA ARG A 402 14.12 -29.27 5.85
C ARG A 402 13.87 -30.67 6.40
N SER A 403 14.41 -30.99 7.57
CA SER A 403 14.33 -32.33 8.15
C SER A 403 13.06 -32.45 8.99
N PRO A 404 12.11 -33.34 8.63
CA PRO A 404 10.88 -33.56 9.42
C PRO A 404 11.15 -33.89 10.89
N LYS A 405 12.20 -34.68 11.16
CA LYS A 405 12.59 -35.06 12.53
C LYS A 405 13.12 -33.86 13.31
N GLU A 406 13.90 -33.00 12.66
CA GLU A 406 14.42 -31.79 13.29
C GLU A 406 13.32 -30.77 13.57
N THR A 407 12.39 -30.60 12.62
CA THR A 407 11.17 -29.82 12.84
C THR A 407 10.42 -30.29 14.08
N ALA A 408 10.19 -31.60 14.20
CA ALA A 408 9.47 -32.17 15.33
C ALA A 408 10.22 -32.00 16.66
N ARG A 409 11.55 -32.14 16.65
CA ARG A 409 12.42 -31.88 17.80
C ARG A 409 12.29 -30.43 18.27
N ILE A 410 12.38 -29.46 17.36
CA ILE A 410 12.28 -28.03 17.68
C ILE A 410 10.93 -27.70 18.31
N VAL A 411 9.82 -28.21 17.75
CA VAL A 411 8.48 -27.96 18.30
C VAL A 411 8.30 -28.61 19.67
N SER A 412 8.79 -29.84 19.85
CA SER A 412 8.77 -30.52 21.16
C SER A 412 9.57 -29.74 22.21
N GLU A 413 10.75 -29.21 21.86
CA GLU A 413 11.50 -28.33 22.74
C GLU A 413 10.75 -27.04 23.06
N TRP A 414 10.15 -26.37 22.07
CA TRP A 414 9.35 -25.16 22.29
C TRP A 414 8.14 -25.38 23.20
N PHE A 415 7.51 -26.55 23.14
CA PHE A 415 6.37 -26.91 24.00
C PHE A 415 6.79 -27.46 25.36
N GLY A 416 8.09 -27.74 25.57
CA GLY A 416 8.63 -28.25 26.82
C GLY A 416 9.78 -27.41 27.36
N THR A 417 11.02 -27.77 26.99
CA THR A 417 12.24 -27.25 27.62
C THR A 417 12.65 -25.84 27.23
N LYS A 418 12.10 -25.30 26.12
CA LYS A 418 12.48 -24.02 25.51
C LYS A 418 11.29 -23.08 25.28
N THR A 419 10.32 -23.07 26.20
CA THR A 419 9.15 -22.19 26.16
C THR A 419 9.50 -20.70 26.11
N GLU A 420 10.57 -20.28 26.79
CA GLU A 420 11.04 -18.89 26.75
C GLU A 420 11.62 -18.47 25.39
N GLU A 421 12.21 -19.42 24.65
CA GLU A 421 12.66 -19.16 23.27
C GLU A 421 11.45 -18.94 22.35
N LEU A 422 10.41 -19.77 22.49
CA LEU A 422 9.15 -19.62 21.75
C LEU A 422 8.51 -18.25 22.00
N LYS A 423 8.38 -17.83 23.27
CA LYS A 423 7.83 -16.52 23.63
C LYS A 423 8.64 -15.37 23.02
N ARG A 424 9.97 -15.41 23.11
CA ARG A 424 10.84 -14.39 22.50
C ARG A 424 10.66 -14.30 20.99
N MET A 425 10.55 -15.43 20.29
CA MET A 425 10.28 -15.44 18.86
C MET A 425 8.89 -14.88 18.53
N SER A 426 7.88 -15.14 19.38
CA SER A 426 6.53 -14.60 19.23
C SER A 426 6.51 -13.08 19.34
N GLU A 427 7.23 -12.51 20.32
CA GLU A 427 7.39 -11.07 20.45
C GLU A 427 8.11 -10.45 19.24
N ASN A 428 9.14 -11.11 18.72
CA ASN A 428 9.82 -10.65 17.51
C ASN A 428 8.92 -10.71 16.28
N ALA A 429 8.09 -11.75 16.18
CA ALA A 429 7.11 -11.87 15.11
C ALA A 429 6.13 -10.67 15.13
N LEU A 430 5.62 -10.31 16.32
CA LEU A 430 4.74 -9.14 16.49
C LEU A 430 5.43 -7.81 16.18
N LYS A 431 6.73 -7.65 16.49
CA LYS A 431 7.51 -6.44 16.13
C LYS A 431 7.68 -6.26 14.62
N LEU A 432 7.67 -7.36 13.86
CA LEU A 432 7.75 -7.34 12.40
C LEU A 432 6.36 -7.25 11.73
N ALA A 433 5.28 -7.43 12.48
CA ALA A 433 3.93 -7.41 11.94
C ALA A 433 3.58 -6.04 11.36
N GLN A 434 2.89 -6.05 10.21
CA GLN A 434 2.39 -4.86 9.55
C GLN A 434 0.89 -5.03 9.25
N PRO A 435 0.02 -5.10 10.29
CA PRO A 435 -1.41 -5.40 10.11
C PRO A 435 -2.13 -4.31 9.31
N GLU A 436 -1.71 -3.05 9.42
CA GLU A 436 -2.34 -1.93 8.71
C GLU A 436 -1.87 -1.77 7.25
N ALA A 437 -0.97 -2.64 6.75
CA ALA A 437 -0.38 -2.50 5.42
C ALA A 437 -1.41 -2.33 4.29
N VAL A 438 -2.54 -3.06 4.36
CA VAL A 438 -3.60 -2.98 3.35
C VAL A 438 -4.35 -1.64 3.41
N PHE A 439 -4.47 -1.04 4.60
CA PHE A 439 -5.14 0.25 4.80
C PHE A 439 -4.19 1.40 4.48
N ASP A 440 -2.91 1.31 4.83
CA ASP A 440 -1.90 2.31 4.46
C ASP A 440 -1.75 2.45 2.93
N ILE A 441 -2.02 1.37 2.17
CA ILE A 441 -2.10 1.40 0.70
C ILE A 441 -3.32 2.20 0.19
N VAL A 442 -4.36 2.37 1.03
CA VAL A 442 -5.71 2.84 0.71
C VAL A 442 -6.11 4.14 1.46
N TYR A 443 -5.40 4.59 2.50
CA TYR A 443 -5.87 5.50 3.57
C TYR A 443 -6.09 7.01 3.24
N HIS A 444 -7.09 7.61 3.92
CA HIS A 444 -7.42 9.05 4.13
C HIS A 444 -7.82 9.31 5.61
N SER A 445 -7.92 10.57 6.08
CA SER A 445 -8.16 10.91 7.51
C SER A 445 -9.30 10.09 8.15
N SER A 446 -9.07 9.54 9.35
CA SER A 446 -10.04 8.67 10.05
C SER A 446 -11.16 9.42 10.76
N PHE A 447 -11.08 10.76 10.81
CA PHE A 447 -12.13 11.61 11.33
C PHE A 447 -13.18 11.85 10.25
N ALA A 448 -14.37 11.28 10.43
CA ALA A 448 -15.48 11.48 9.52
C ALA A 448 -16.27 12.76 9.86
N ASP A 449 -17.04 13.20 8.87
CA ASP A 449 -18.03 14.26 8.98
C ASP A 449 -19.20 13.79 9.87
N GLU A 450 -19.01 13.80 11.20
CA GLU A 450 -20.10 13.46 12.13
C GLU A 450 -21.25 14.49 11.96
N GLU A 451 -22.49 14.01 11.80
CA GLU A 451 -23.66 14.88 11.70
C GLU A 451 -23.71 15.84 12.90
N GLY A 452 -23.73 17.14 12.63
CA GLY A 452 -23.76 18.19 13.65
C GLY A 452 -22.43 18.90 13.93
N ILE A 453 -21.32 18.47 13.32
CA ILE A 453 -20.05 19.22 13.42
C ILE A 453 -20.13 20.53 12.64
N THR A 454 -19.82 21.64 13.32
CA THR A 454 -19.78 22.97 12.71
C THR A 454 -18.66 23.04 11.66
N LYS A 455 -18.94 23.68 10.52
CA LYS A 455 -17.97 23.89 9.44
C LYS A 455 -17.75 25.37 9.19
N ALA A 456 -16.52 25.75 8.90
CA ALA A 456 -16.15 27.08 8.43
C ALA A 456 -15.23 26.97 7.21
N CYS A 457 -15.57 27.64 6.12
CA CYS A 457 -14.88 27.57 4.82
C CYS A 457 -14.74 26.15 4.27
N GLY A 458 -15.70 25.27 4.59
CA GLY A 458 -15.65 23.85 4.25
C GLY A 458 -14.63 23.02 5.05
N CYS A 459 -14.12 23.55 6.17
CA CYS A 459 -13.27 22.88 7.15
C CYS A 459 -14.10 22.51 8.39
N PRO A 460 -14.08 21.25 8.88
CA PRO A 460 -14.82 20.86 10.07
C PRO A 460 -14.13 21.32 11.35
N LEU A 461 -14.86 21.83 12.32
CA LEU A 461 -14.34 22.17 13.65
C LEU A 461 -14.37 20.91 14.52
N LEU A 462 -13.40 20.03 14.32
CA LEU A 462 -13.30 18.75 15.03
C LEU A 462 -12.98 18.94 16.53
N PRO A 463 -13.46 18.03 17.40
CA PRO A 463 -13.14 18.07 18.82
C PRO A 463 -11.63 17.95 19.09
N LEU A 464 -11.11 18.72 20.06
CA LEU A 464 -9.69 18.72 20.42
C LEU A 464 -9.47 18.40 21.89
N LYS A 465 -8.38 17.70 22.20
CA LYS A 465 -7.81 17.64 23.54
C LYS A 465 -7.03 18.91 23.81
N SER A 466 -7.75 20.00 24.11
CA SER A 466 -7.16 21.30 24.33
C SER A 466 -7.47 21.84 25.72
N LYS A 467 -6.48 22.52 26.32
CA LYS A 467 -6.69 23.38 27.51
C LYS A 467 -6.69 24.86 27.13
N LYS A 468 -6.55 25.17 25.85
CA LYS A 468 -6.51 26.52 25.29
C LYS A 468 -7.93 26.99 24.98
N LYS A 469 -8.18 28.28 25.16
CA LYS A 469 -9.45 28.89 24.76
C LYS A 469 -9.56 28.89 23.24
N GLY A 470 -10.71 28.46 22.71
CA GLY A 470 -11.01 28.50 21.29
C GLY A 470 -12.32 27.78 20.96
N PRO A 471 -12.73 27.81 19.69
CA PRO A 471 -14.04 27.33 19.24
C PRO A 471 -14.13 25.81 19.04
N ALA A 472 -13.04 25.05 19.21
CA ALA A 472 -13.08 23.60 19.07
C ALA A 472 -13.96 22.95 20.15
N PRO A 473 -14.81 21.97 19.78
CA PRO A 473 -15.51 21.13 20.74
C PRO A 473 -14.52 20.41 21.67
N VAL A 474 -14.94 20.11 22.89
CA VAL A 474 -14.10 19.42 23.88
C VAL A 474 -14.07 17.93 23.54
N SER A 475 -12.87 17.36 23.36
CA SER A 475 -12.70 15.91 23.17
C SER A 475 -12.71 15.17 24.52
N GLU A 476 -13.23 13.94 24.53
CA GLU A 476 -13.26 13.06 25.69
C GLU A 476 -11.84 12.72 26.18
N GLN A 477 -11.65 12.60 27.50
CA GLN A 477 -10.36 12.24 28.08
C GLN A 477 -9.95 10.83 27.61
N GLY A 478 -8.81 10.74 26.92
CA GLY A 478 -8.23 9.48 26.43
C GLY A 478 -8.47 9.20 24.94
N LYS A 479 -9.38 9.91 24.27
CA LYS A 479 -9.64 9.75 22.82
C LYS A 479 -8.54 10.42 21.98
N THR A 480 -8.13 9.83 20.87
CA THR A 480 -7.22 10.48 19.90
C THR A 480 -7.95 11.56 19.12
N ASP A 481 -7.30 12.69 18.86
CA ASP A 481 -7.85 13.76 18.01
C ASP A 481 -7.05 13.95 16.71
N ILE A 482 -7.52 14.85 15.85
CA ILE A 482 -6.93 15.11 14.53
C ILE A 482 -5.46 15.59 14.60
N ILE A 483 -5.05 16.19 15.71
CA ILE A 483 -3.66 16.63 15.90
C ILE A 483 -2.76 15.41 16.15
N ASP A 484 -3.23 14.44 16.93
CA ASP A 484 -2.49 13.19 17.15
C ASP A 484 -2.36 12.39 15.85
N GLU A 485 -3.43 12.32 15.05
CA GLU A 485 -3.42 11.70 13.73
C GLU A 485 -2.41 12.42 12.81
N ALA A 486 -2.46 13.74 12.74
CA ALA A 486 -1.54 14.52 11.91
C ALA A 486 -0.07 14.34 12.33
N ILE A 487 0.24 14.28 13.62
CA ILE A 487 1.60 14.02 14.12
C ILE A 487 2.02 12.56 13.79
N THR A 488 1.13 11.59 14.03
CA THR A 488 1.40 10.17 13.78
C THR A 488 1.72 9.92 12.31
N PHE A 489 0.90 10.46 11.41
CA PHE A 489 1.02 10.25 9.97
C PHE A 489 1.85 11.31 9.25
N PHE A 490 2.35 12.34 9.95
CA PHE A 490 3.15 13.44 9.36
C PHE A 490 4.23 12.93 8.41
N ARG A 491 4.96 11.90 8.82
CA ARG A 491 6.10 11.37 8.06
C ARG A 491 5.68 10.68 6.77
N ALA A 492 4.46 10.15 6.70
CA ALA A 492 3.89 9.66 5.45
C ALA A 492 3.38 10.84 4.59
N ASN A 493 2.69 11.77 5.23
CA ASN A 493 1.95 12.84 4.55
C ASN A 493 2.84 13.95 3.96
N VAL A 494 3.94 14.32 4.63
CA VAL A 494 4.83 15.42 4.22
C VAL A 494 5.46 15.22 2.83
N PHE A 495 5.46 14.00 2.30
CA PHE A 495 5.97 13.68 0.98
C PHE A 495 4.97 13.90 -0.15
N PHE A 496 3.71 14.18 0.16
CA PHE A 496 2.69 14.42 -0.85
C PHE A 496 2.92 15.76 -1.54
N ARG A 497 2.98 15.71 -2.87
CA ARG A 497 3.01 16.91 -3.73
C ARG A 497 1.60 17.40 -4.03
N ASN A 498 0.63 16.49 -4.07
CA ASN A 498 -0.81 16.71 -4.19
C ASN A 498 -1.51 15.80 -3.17
N PHE A 499 -2.59 16.27 -2.58
CA PHE A 499 -3.43 15.51 -1.64
C PHE A 499 -4.83 15.37 -2.27
N ASP A 500 -5.35 14.15 -2.40
CA ASP A 500 -6.73 13.92 -2.88
C ASP A 500 -7.64 14.06 -1.66
N ILE A 501 -8.47 15.10 -1.63
CA ILE A 501 -9.39 15.38 -0.51
C ILE A 501 -10.64 14.53 -0.69
N LYS A 502 -10.88 13.62 0.26
CA LYS A 502 -12.03 12.71 0.25
C LYS A 502 -13.09 13.12 1.24
N ASN A 503 -12.67 13.66 2.38
CA ASN A 503 -13.58 14.16 3.40
C ASN A 503 -13.15 15.57 3.88
N PRO A 504 -14.04 16.32 4.56
CA PRO A 504 -13.69 17.64 5.08
C PRO A 504 -12.51 17.63 6.07
N ALA A 505 -12.29 16.53 6.81
CA ALA A 505 -11.19 16.41 7.76
C ALA A 505 -9.81 16.29 7.09
N ASP A 506 -9.73 15.78 5.86
CA ASP A 506 -8.49 15.75 5.07
C ASP A 506 -7.92 17.16 4.84
N LYS A 507 -8.78 18.18 4.73
CA LYS A 507 -8.33 19.58 4.61
C LYS A 507 -7.59 20.03 5.87
N LEU A 508 -8.07 19.58 7.02
CA LEU A 508 -7.47 19.81 8.33
C LEU A 508 -6.16 19.03 8.46
N LEU A 509 -6.12 17.78 8.01
CA LEU A 509 -4.92 16.95 7.99
C LEU A 509 -3.82 17.56 7.10
N VAL A 510 -4.19 18.11 5.94
CA VAL A 510 -3.30 18.86 5.05
C VAL A 510 -2.77 20.12 5.74
N TYR A 511 -3.66 20.91 6.36
CA TYR A 511 -3.26 22.11 7.08
C TYR A 511 -2.31 21.81 8.25
N LEU A 512 -2.62 20.80 9.05
CA LEU A 512 -1.80 20.37 10.18
C LEU A 512 -0.46 19.81 9.73
N THR A 513 -0.42 19.02 8.65
CA THR A 513 0.83 18.53 8.06
C THR A 513 1.73 19.69 7.63
N TYR A 514 1.16 20.73 7.03
CA TYR A 514 1.88 21.96 6.70
C TYR A 514 2.39 22.70 7.94
N HIS A 515 1.55 22.87 8.96
CA HIS A 515 1.95 23.57 10.18
C HIS A 515 3.03 22.81 10.96
N ILE A 516 2.99 21.47 10.98
CA ILE A 516 4.07 20.63 11.53
C ILE A 516 5.36 20.86 10.74
N ASN A 517 5.29 20.90 9.42
CA ASN A 517 6.44 21.15 8.56
C ASN A 517 7.05 22.54 8.79
N LEU A 518 6.23 23.58 8.93
CA LEU A 518 6.64 24.94 9.29
C LEU A 518 7.26 25.01 10.70
N SER A 519 6.67 24.28 11.65
CA SER A 519 7.19 24.17 13.01
C SER A 519 8.58 23.52 13.05
N LEU A 520 8.78 22.43 12.31
CA LEU A 520 10.09 21.78 12.20
C LEU A 520 11.13 22.70 11.53
N LYS A 521 10.71 23.50 10.54
CA LYS A 521 11.57 24.52 9.94
C LYS A 521 12.04 25.55 10.97
N ARG A 522 11.14 26.03 11.82
CA ARG A 522 11.48 26.97 12.90
C ARG A 522 12.42 26.36 13.94
N LEU A 523 12.33 25.06 14.17
CA LEU A 523 13.19 24.32 15.10
C LEU A 523 14.58 23.97 14.54
N GLU A 524 14.83 24.10 13.24
CA GLU A 524 16.07 23.68 12.57
C GLU A 524 17.35 24.25 13.20
N GLY A 525 17.28 25.46 13.77
CA GLY A 525 18.39 26.13 14.43
C GLY A 525 18.42 26.02 15.96
N CYS A 526 17.39 25.43 16.58
CA CYS A 526 17.23 25.41 18.04
C CYS A 526 17.98 24.21 18.64
N ARG A 527 19.03 24.48 19.44
CA ARG A 527 19.92 23.45 20.00
C ARG A 527 19.42 22.89 21.32
N THR A 528 18.56 23.61 22.02
CA THR A 528 17.99 23.20 23.30
C THR A 528 16.47 23.18 23.28
N LEU A 529 15.86 22.38 24.16
CA LEU A 529 14.40 22.36 24.34
C LEU A 529 13.86 23.74 24.72
N ALA A 530 14.60 24.53 25.51
CA ALA A 530 14.18 25.89 25.91
C ALA A 530 14.12 26.85 24.71
N GLU A 531 15.14 26.83 23.85
CA GLU A 531 15.17 27.59 22.59
C GLU A 531 14.02 27.16 21.67
N GLY A 532 13.84 25.85 21.49
CA GLY A 532 12.79 25.29 20.65
C GLY A 532 11.39 25.64 21.16
N THR A 533 11.17 25.56 22.47
CA THR A 533 9.92 25.94 23.11
C THR A 533 9.59 27.40 22.85
N LYS A 534 10.55 28.31 23.05
CA LYS A 534 10.37 29.74 22.77
C LYS A 534 10.05 29.99 21.29
N ALA A 535 10.76 29.32 20.38
CA ALA A 535 10.58 29.49 18.95
C ALA A 535 9.19 29.02 18.45
N ILE A 536 8.69 27.92 19.02
CA ILE A 536 7.41 27.32 18.68
C ILE A 536 6.23 28.07 19.32
N ILE A 537 6.37 28.57 20.56
CA ILE A 537 5.35 29.46 21.18
C ILE A 537 5.16 30.72 20.34
N ASN A 538 6.26 31.33 19.88
CA ASN A 538 6.19 32.50 19.01
C ASN A 538 5.47 32.16 17.69
N LEU A 539 5.80 31.02 17.06
CA LEU A 539 5.14 30.56 15.83
C LEU A 539 3.63 30.32 16.02
N GLY A 540 3.21 29.74 17.14
CA GLY A 540 1.79 29.52 17.45
C GLY A 540 1.01 30.83 17.63
N SER A 541 1.69 31.91 18.02
CA SER A 541 1.10 33.23 18.29
C SER A 541 1.09 34.18 17.08
N GLU A 542 1.73 33.80 15.97
CA GLU A 542 1.75 34.60 14.74
C GLU A 542 0.34 34.70 14.12
N ASN A 543 0.11 35.79 13.38
CA ASN A 543 -1.15 36.02 12.69
C ASN A 543 -1.54 34.81 11.82
N VAL A 544 -2.80 34.39 11.93
CA VAL A 544 -3.36 33.26 11.21
C VAL A 544 -4.16 33.81 10.03
N ALA A 545 -3.69 33.61 8.81
CA ALA A 545 -4.48 33.93 7.61
C ALA A 545 -5.58 32.89 7.39
N VAL A 546 -6.70 33.31 6.80
CA VAL A 546 -7.82 32.44 6.38
C VAL A 546 -8.02 32.50 4.85
N PRO A 547 -8.80 31.59 4.23
CA PRO A 547 -8.98 31.57 2.79
C PRO A 547 -9.42 32.92 2.21
N GLY A 548 -8.71 33.40 1.17
CA GLY A 548 -8.93 34.71 0.57
C GLY A 548 -8.05 35.83 1.11
N GLU A 549 -7.31 35.61 2.20
CA GLU A 549 -6.35 36.58 2.72
C GLU A 549 -4.93 36.34 2.20
N PRO A 550 -4.10 37.41 2.10
CA PRO A 550 -2.69 37.27 1.80
C PRO A 550 -1.99 36.36 2.83
N GLY A 551 -1.27 35.36 2.34
CA GLY A 551 -0.50 34.43 3.18
C GLY A 551 -1.21 33.12 3.53
N PHE A 552 -2.47 32.90 3.11
CA PHE A 552 -3.10 31.59 3.27
C PHE A 552 -2.53 30.55 2.28
N PRO A 553 -1.99 29.40 2.74
CA PRO A 553 -1.24 28.47 1.90
C PRO A 553 -2.08 27.62 0.93
N PHE A 554 -3.40 27.48 1.16
CA PHE A 554 -4.24 26.48 0.47
C PHE A 554 -5.48 27.09 -0.21
N THR A 555 -5.30 28.17 -0.98
CA THR A 555 -6.40 28.93 -1.60
C THR A 555 -7.31 28.11 -2.52
N ALA A 556 -6.83 27.02 -3.12
CA ALA A 556 -7.63 26.13 -3.96
C ALA A 556 -8.35 25.00 -3.19
N LEU A 557 -8.04 24.80 -1.90
CA LEU A 557 -8.53 23.67 -1.10
C LEU A 557 -9.69 24.03 -0.17
N PHE A 558 -9.72 25.28 0.29
CA PHE A 558 -10.72 25.82 1.19
C PHE A 558 -11.64 26.78 0.45
N HIS A 559 -12.91 26.82 0.84
CA HIS A 559 -13.84 27.78 0.27
C HIS A 559 -13.53 29.19 0.80
N HIS A 560 -13.89 30.23 0.04
CA HIS A 560 -13.86 31.58 0.57
C HIS A 560 -14.91 31.73 1.69
N PRO A 561 -14.62 32.51 2.75
CA PRO A 561 -15.60 32.77 3.79
C PRO A 561 -16.82 33.49 3.22
N GLN A 562 -18.02 33.03 3.59
CA GLN A 562 -19.30 33.61 3.19
C GLN A 562 -19.65 34.84 4.04
N SER A 563 -19.03 34.98 5.21
CA SER A 563 -19.22 36.12 6.12
C SER A 563 -17.96 36.43 6.92
N GLN A 564 -17.89 37.64 7.48
CA GLN A 564 -16.81 38.01 8.40
C GLN A 564 -16.80 37.11 9.66
N ASN A 565 -17.98 36.73 10.17
CA ASN A 565 -18.10 35.84 11.32
C ASN A 565 -17.53 34.45 11.03
N GLU A 566 -17.74 33.91 9.82
CA GLU A 566 -17.17 32.62 9.42
C GLU A 566 -15.64 32.70 9.29
N ALA A 567 -15.13 33.81 8.75
CA ALA A 567 -13.69 34.07 8.67
C ALA A 567 -13.05 34.13 10.07
N GLU A 568 -13.67 34.83 11.01
CA GLU A 568 -13.22 34.93 12.40
C GLU A 568 -13.29 33.57 13.11
N LEU A 569 -14.38 32.81 12.92
CA LEU A 569 -14.54 31.46 13.48
C LEU A 569 -13.44 30.51 13.02
N LEU A 570 -13.15 30.46 11.72
CA LEU A 570 -12.08 29.63 11.20
C LEU A 570 -10.71 30.10 11.71
N ARG A 571 -10.48 31.42 11.78
CA ARG A 571 -9.22 31.97 12.26
C ARG A 571 -8.93 31.55 13.69
N ASP A 572 -9.92 31.65 14.56
CA ASP A 572 -9.80 31.27 15.97
C ASP A 572 -9.60 29.77 16.14
N TYR A 573 -10.27 28.96 15.32
CA TYR A 573 -10.07 27.51 15.30
C TYR A 573 -8.65 27.14 14.82
N LEU A 574 -8.19 27.72 13.71
CA LEU A 574 -6.85 27.52 13.17
C LEU A 574 -5.76 27.97 14.17
N LYS A 575 -6.00 29.05 14.91
CA LYS A 575 -5.12 29.49 16.00
C LYS A 575 -5.03 28.44 17.11
N GLN A 576 -6.17 27.94 17.57
CA GLN A 576 -6.24 26.93 18.62
C GLN A 576 -5.50 25.63 18.22
N ILE A 577 -5.76 25.11 17.02
CA ILE A 577 -5.06 23.89 16.55
C ILE A 577 -3.55 24.11 16.36
N ARG A 578 -3.12 25.30 15.92
CA ARG A 578 -1.69 25.63 15.76
C ARG A 578 -0.97 25.58 17.10
N GLU A 579 -1.53 26.22 18.13
CA GLU A 579 -0.95 26.23 19.48
C GLU A 579 -0.84 24.81 20.07
N GLU A 580 -1.89 24.01 19.94
CA GLU A 580 -1.91 22.62 20.43
C GLU A 580 -0.94 21.72 19.67
N THR A 581 -0.93 21.80 18.34
CA THR A 581 0.01 21.05 17.49
C THR A 581 1.45 21.39 17.82
N SER A 582 1.73 22.68 17.97
CA SER A 582 3.03 23.20 18.36
C SER A 582 3.48 22.67 19.73
N GLY A 583 2.59 22.64 20.72
CA GLY A 583 2.87 22.07 22.04
C GLY A 583 3.17 20.57 21.99
N ARG A 584 2.34 19.79 21.29
CA ARG A 584 2.51 18.33 21.17
C ARG A 584 3.70 17.93 20.30
N LEU A 585 4.06 18.74 19.31
CA LEU A 585 5.22 18.46 18.46
C LEU A 585 6.54 18.50 19.24
N LEU A 586 6.66 19.34 20.27
CA LEU A 586 7.89 19.44 21.07
C LEU A 586 8.26 18.11 21.72
N SER A 587 7.27 17.30 22.14
CA SER A 587 7.53 16.00 22.79
C SER A 587 8.11 14.95 21.84
N VAL A 588 7.95 15.13 20.52
CA VAL A 588 8.52 14.23 19.51
C VAL A 588 9.77 14.82 18.83
N ALA A 589 9.82 16.15 18.70
CA ALA A 589 10.94 16.89 18.10
C ALA A 589 12.16 17.00 19.02
N TYR A 590 11.99 16.82 20.33
CA TYR A 590 13.08 16.74 21.31
C TYR A 590 13.03 15.41 22.05
N ARG A 591 14.22 14.91 22.41
CA ARG A 591 14.35 13.73 23.27
C ARG A 591 14.09 14.11 24.73
N PRO A 592 13.80 13.14 25.62
CA PRO A 592 13.63 13.40 27.04
C PRO A 592 14.82 14.13 27.69
N ASN A 593 16.03 13.94 27.16
CA ASN A 593 17.24 14.63 27.62
C ASN A 593 17.38 16.08 27.09
N GLY A 594 16.34 16.64 26.45
CA GLY A 594 16.31 18.01 25.95
C GLY A 594 17.09 18.26 24.66
N THR A 595 17.70 17.22 24.07
CA THR A 595 18.43 17.33 22.80
C THR A 595 17.50 17.20 21.59
N PRO A 596 17.79 17.89 20.46
CA PRO A 596 16.95 17.81 19.28
C PRO A 596 16.91 16.40 18.68
N ASN A 597 15.72 15.93 18.33
CA ASN A 597 15.52 14.67 17.65
C ASN A 597 15.84 14.84 16.16
N LYS A 598 17.09 14.51 15.78
CA LYS A 598 17.58 14.59 14.39
C LYS A 598 16.67 13.89 13.38
N TRP A 599 15.94 12.87 13.81
CA TRP A 599 15.04 12.11 12.95
C TRP A 599 13.78 12.89 12.55
N TRP A 600 13.28 13.76 13.43
CA TRP A 600 12.20 14.69 13.14
C TRP A 600 12.70 15.96 12.43
N LEU A 601 13.85 16.50 12.86
CA LEU A 601 14.41 17.71 12.24
C LEU A 601 14.91 17.51 10.81
N ALA A 602 15.14 16.26 10.37
CA ALA A 602 15.47 15.97 8.98
C ALA A 602 14.41 16.48 7.97
N PHE A 603 13.16 16.67 8.42
CA PHE A 603 12.07 17.18 7.58
C PHE A 603 11.99 18.72 7.53
N ALA A 604 12.82 19.44 8.28
CA ALA A 604 12.80 20.90 8.36
C ALA A 604 13.03 21.58 7.00
N LYS A 605 13.84 20.99 6.12
CA LYS A 605 14.12 21.52 4.77
C LYS A 605 13.15 21.02 3.71
N ARG A 606 12.21 20.13 4.06
CA ARG A 606 11.29 19.52 3.10
C ARG A 606 10.13 20.45 2.84
N LYS A 607 9.80 20.69 1.56
CA LYS A 607 8.57 21.37 1.16
C LYS A 607 7.40 20.38 1.17
N PHE A 608 6.25 20.81 1.66
CA PHE A 608 4.98 20.09 1.54
C PHE A 608 4.10 20.75 0.47
N MET A 609 3.54 19.95 -0.44
CA MET A 609 2.71 20.43 -1.57
C MET A 609 3.33 21.56 -2.42
N ASN A 610 4.67 21.58 -2.53
CA ASN A 610 5.46 22.63 -3.20
C ASN A 610 5.32 24.04 -2.59
N ILE A 611 4.71 24.17 -1.42
CA ILE A 611 4.57 25.44 -0.72
C ILE A 611 5.91 25.79 -0.07
N ALA A 612 6.38 27.02 -0.27
CA ALA A 612 7.58 27.50 0.39
C ALA A 612 7.31 27.74 1.88
N LEU A 613 8.22 27.27 2.72
CA LEU A 613 8.22 27.54 4.17
C LEU A 613 9.01 28.84 4.38
N ASN A 614 8.36 29.97 4.11
CA ASN A 614 8.96 31.29 4.33
C ASN A 614 8.49 31.86 5.67
#